data_AF-A0A972IDL0-F1
#
_entry.id   AF-A0A972IDL0-F1
#
_cell.length_a   1.000
_cell.length_b   1.000
_cell.length_c   1.000
_cell.angle_alpha   90.00
_cell.angle_beta   90.00
_cell.angle_gamma   90.00
#
_symmetry.space_group_name_H-M   'P 1'
#
loop_
_entity.id
_entity.type
_entity.pdbx_description
1 polymer ?
#
loop_
_entity_poly.entity_id
_entity_poly.type
_entity_poly.pdbx_seq_one_letter_code
_entity_poly.pdbx_strand_id
1 'polypeptide(L)'
;MIIDCHMHVKNGDIYRQESKAEEIVAVMEKCGIDKAVVFAMCISTRDATEMVFKEVQKFPDRLIGFTYARPCYNRKVTEDIRY
;
A
#
# COMPACT_ATOMS: atom_id res chain seq x y z
N MET A 1 14.72 -14.61 -6.01
CA MET A 1 13.91 -13.65 -5.25
C MET A 1 13.82 -12.34 -6.02
N ILE A 2 12.64 -12.02 -6.53
CA ILE A 2 12.28 -10.80 -7.25
C ILE A 2 11.36 -9.99 -6.35
N ILE A 3 11.67 -8.71 -6.17
CA ILE A 3 10.88 -7.77 -5.38
C ILE A 3 10.43 -6.63 -6.28
N ASP A 4 9.12 -6.42 -6.38
CA ASP A 4 8.57 -5.22 -6.99
C ASP A 4 8.50 -4.10 -5.93
N CYS A 5 9.12 -2.96 -6.21
CA CYS A 5 9.19 -1.86 -5.25
C CYS A 5 8.12 -0.76 -5.48
N HIS A 6 7.16 -0.97 -6.38
CA HIS A 6 6.18 0.05 -6.72
C HIS A 6 4.80 -0.52 -7.04
N MET A 7 4.06 -0.91 -5.99
CA MET A 7 2.65 -1.30 -6.11
C MET A 7 1.73 -0.45 -5.25
N HIS A 8 0.48 -0.30 -5.69
CA HIS A 8 -0.50 0.51 -4.99
C HIS A 8 -1.63 -0.32 -4.42
N VAL A 9 -1.92 -0.11 -3.14
CA VAL A 9 -3.20 -0.51 -2.54
C VAL A 9 -4.21 0.60 -2.82
N LYS A 10 -5.40 0.22 -3.31
CA LYS A 10 -6.48 1.16 -3.66
C LYS A 10 -7.84 0.63 -3.22
N ASN A 11 -8.64 1.46 -2.57
CA ASN A 11 -10.06 1.21 -2.28
C ASN A 11 -10.97 1.90 -3.31
N GLY A 12 -10.72 1.62 -4.59
CA GLY A 12 -11.52 2.16 -5.68
C GLY A 12 -11.14 3.59 -6.06
N ASP A 13 -11.41 3.93 -7.31
CA ASP A 13 -11.40 5.28 -7.86
C ASP A 13 -12.74 5.54 -8.58
N ILE A 14 -12.82 6.59 -9.41
CA ILE A 14 -14.02 6.86 -10.23
C ILE A 14 -14.36 5.71 -11.19
N TYR A 15 -13.41 4.81 -11.45
CA TYR A 15 -13.55 3.62 -12.29
C TYR A 15 -13.70 2.33 -11.46
N ARG A 16 -13.86 2.44 -10.13
CA ARG A 16 -13.95 1.30 -9.19
C ARG A 16 -12.77 0.34 -9.30
N GLN A 17 -11.59 0.83 -9.68
CA GLN A 17 -10.38 0.01 -9.64
C GLN A 17 -9.91 -0.16 -8.21
N GLU A 18 -10.29 -1.29 -7.62
CA GLU A 18 -9.73 -1.77 -6.37
C GLU A 18 -8.40 -2.47 -6.65
N SER A 19 -7.49 -2.41 -5.69
CA SER A 19 -6.24 -3.18 -5.72
C SER A 19 -6.02 -3.70 -4.30
N LYS A 20 -6.77 -4.77 -3.98
CA LYS A 20 -6.66 -5.44 -2.69
C LYS A 20 -5.46 -6.36 -2.65
N ALA A 21 -4.98 -6.70 -1.46
CA ALA A 21 -3.83 -7.56 -1.27
C ALA A 21 -3.97 -8.90 -2.01
N GLU A 22 -5.17 -9.48 -2.01
CA GLU A 22 -5.46 -10.75 -2.68
C GLU A 22 -5.24 -10.67 -4.19
N GLU A 23 -5.66 -9.56 -4.82
CA GLU A 23 -5.51 -9.34 -6.25
C GLU A 23 -4.05 -9.07 -6.62
N ILE A 24 -3.36 -8.26 -5.80
CA ILE A 24 -1.94 -7.97 -5.95
C ILE A 24 -1.13 -9.28 -5.89
N VAL A 25 -1.34 -10.09 -4.87
CA VAL A 25 -0.64 -11.37 -4.70
C VAL A 25 -0.97 -12.35 -5.82
N ALA A 26 -2.23 -12.40 -6.29
CA ALA A 26 -2.61 -13.25 -7.42
C ALA A 26 -1.91 -12.87 -8.73
N VAL A 27 -1.64 -11.57 -8.95
CA VAL A 27 -0.85 -11.10 -10.10
C VAL A 27 0.64 -11.39 -9.89
N MET A 28 1.17 -11.13 -8.69
CA MET A 28 2.57 -11.44 -8.35
C MET A 28 2.90 -12.90 -8.63
N GLU A 29 2.02 -13.83 -8.26
CA GLU A 29 2.20 -15.27 -8.49
C GLU A 29 2.32 -15.61 -9.98
N LYS A 30 1.46 -15.01 -10.81
CA LYS A 30 1.48 -15.20 -12.28
C LYS A 30 2.74 -14.63 -12.94
N CYS A 31 3.35 -13.63 -12.31
CA CYS A 31 4.54 -12.94 -12.82
C CYS A 31 5.86 -13.44 -12.21
N GLY A 32 5.81 -14.38 -11.24
CA GLY A 32 7.00 -14.86 -10.54
C GLY A 32 7.63 -13.81 -9.60
N ILE A 33 6.83 -12.92 -9.02
CA ILE A 33 7.27 -11.90 -8.05
C ILE A 33 7.14 -12.46 -6.62
N ASP A 34 8.24 -12.51 -5.89
CA ASP A 34 8.30 -13.10 -4.55
C ASP A 34 7.73 -12.16 -3.49
N LYS A 35 8.05 -10.87 -3.54
CA LYS A 35 7.56 -9.85 -2.59
C LYS A 35 7.23 -8.54 -3.30
N ALA A 36 6.38 -7.71 -2.70
CA ALA A 36 6.08 -6.38 -3.22
C ALA A 36 6.07 -5.32 -2.11
N VAL A 37 6.61 -4.14 -2.41
CA VAL A 37 6.39 -2.93 -1.63
C VAL A 37 5.06 -2.32 -2.07
N VAL A 38 4.17 -2.10 -1.11
CA VAL A 38 2.84 -1.56 -1.34
C VAL A 38 2.61 -0.27 -0.56
N PHE A 39 1.94 0.70 -1.19
CA PHE A 39 1.53 1.94 -0.54
C PHE A 39 0.25 2.52 -1.17
N ALA A 40 -0.54 3.24 -0.39
CA ALA A 40 -1.71 3.96 -0.88
C ALA A 40 -1.37 5.45 -1.03
N MET A 41 -1.97 6.13 -2.01
CA MET A 41 -1.72 7.55 -2.29
C MET A 41 -3.03 8.30 -2.59
N CYS A 42 -2.95 9.62 -2.75
CA CYS A 42 -4.10 10.51 -3.03
C CYS A 42 -5.16 10.61 -1.90
N ILE A 43 -4.88 10.05 -0.74
CA ILE A 43 -5.66 10.21 0.50
C ILE A 43 -4.76 10.77 1.62
N SER A 44 -5.29 10.97 2.82
CA SER A 44 -4.47 11.48 3.92
C SER A 44 -3.38 10.46 4.31
N THR A 45 -2.25 10.93 4.87
CA THR A 45 -1.17 10.05 5.37
C THR A 45 -1.72 9.00 6.34
N ARG A 46 -2.66 9.39 7.20
CA ARG A 46 -3.30 8.50 8.18
C ARG A 46 -4.13 7.42 7.50
N ASP A 47 -5.01 7.82 6.58
CA ASP A 47 -5.91 6.87 5.88
C ASP A 47 -5.10 5.92 4.98
N ALA A 48 -4.07 6.44 4.30
CA ALA A 48 -3.15 5.64 3.50
C ALA A 48 -2.41 4.62 4.36
N THR A 49 -1.89 5.05 5.51
CA THR A 49 -1.16 4.16 6.43
C THR A 49 -2.07 3.07 6.99
N GLU A 50 -3.28 3.43 7.43
CA GLU A 50 -4.23 2.46 7.96
C GLU A 50 -4.68 1.45 6.90
N MET A 51 -4.93 1.91 5.67
CA MET A 51 -5.30 1.06 4.54
C MET A 51 -4.18 0.07 4.21
N VAL A 52 -2.96 0.57 4.04
CA VAL A 52 -1.78 -0.28 3.74
C VAL A 52 -1.54 -1.28 4.86
N PHE A 53 -1.62 -0.84 6.12
CA PHE A 53 -1.46 -1.73 7.28
C PHE A 53 -2.47 -2.89 7.22
N LYS A 54 -3.76 -2.61 7.02
CA LYS A 54 -4.81 -3.64 6.92
C LYS A 54 -4.54 -4.65 5.81
N GLU A 55 -4.11 -4.18 4.64
CA GLU A 55 -3.86 -5.06 3.49
C GLU A 55 -2.57 -5.88 3.64
N VAL A 56 -1.51 -5.30 4.17
CA VAL A 56 -0.24 -6.00 4.42
C VAL A 56 -0.41 -7.12 5.45
N GLN A 57 -1.23 -6.93 6.48
CA GLN A 57 -1.49 -7.97 7.51
C GLN A 57 -2.10 -9.26 6.94
N LYS A 58 -2.72 -9.22 5.75
CA LYS A 58 -3.27 -10.41 5.11
C LYS A 58 -2.18 -11.31 4.51
N PHE A 59 -1.06 -10.73 4.11
CA PHE A 59 0.08 -11.44 3.49
C PHE A 59 1.43 -10.86 3.96
N PRO A 60 1.74 -10.94 5.26
CA PRO A 60 2.93 -10.27 5.84
C PRO A 60 4.25 -10.83 5.28
N ASP A 61 4.25 -12.08 4.80
CA ASP A 61 5.42 -12.70 4.17
C ASP A 61 5.59 -12.30 2.69
N ARG A 62 4.60 -11.67 2.07
CA ARG A 62 4.63 -11.28 0.65
C ARG A 62 4.64 -9.77 0.45
N LEU A 63 4.01 -9.00 1.35
CA LEU A 63 3.80 -7.57 1.18
C LEU A 63 4.59 -6.75 2.22
N ILE A 64 5.23 -5.68 1.76
CA ILE A 64 5.99 -4.74 2.58
C ILE A 64 5.29 -3.38 2.51
N GLY A 65 4.72 -2.93 3.62
CA GLY A 65 3.97 -1.67 3.67
C GLY A 65 4.87 -0.45 3.75
N PHE A 66 4.69 0.51 2.84
CA PHE A 66 5.28 1.84 2.93
C PHE A 66 4.22 2.87 3.31
N THR A 67 4.59 3.80 4.20
CA THR A 67 3.73 4.95 4.53
C THR A 67 3.83 6.01 3.44
N TYR A 68 2.68 6.61 3.10
CA TYR A 68 2.63 7.76 2.21
C TYR A 68 2.77 9.04 3.03
N ALA A 69 4.00 9.51 3.18
CA ALA A 69 4.31 10.75 3.90
C ALA A 69 3.94 11.99 3.06
N ARG A 70 2.64 12.29 2.97
CA ARG A 70 2.13 13.46 2.24
C ARG A 70 2.49 14.77 2.95
N PRO A 71 3.27 15.67 2.34
CA PRO A 71 3.56 16.98 2.92
C PRO A 71 2.30 17.81 3.10
N CYS A 72 2.21 18.58 4.19
CA CYS A 72 1.12 19.53 4.41
C CYS A 72 1.64 20.79 5.10
N TYR A 73 1.04 21.93 4.79
CA TYR A 73 1.48 23.23 5.34
C TYR A 73 1.07 23.43 6.80
N ASN A 74 0.03 22.74 7.27
CA ASN A 74 -0.61 23.03 8.56
C ASN A 74 -0.09 22.16 9.72
N ARG A 75 0.65 21.07 9.44
CA ARG A 75 1.27 20.22 10.48
C ARG A 75 2.41 19.38 9.92
N LYS A 76 3.21 18.77 10.81
CA LYS A 76 4.27 17.85 10.40
C LYS A 76 3.68 16.48 10.06
N VAL A 77 4.02 15.95 8.88
CA VAL A 77 3.53 14.63 8.45
C VAL A 77 3.98 13.50 9.38
N THR A 78 5.09 13.67 10.08
CA THR A 78 5.59 12.71 11.07
C THR A 78 4.62 12.46 12.23
N GLU A 79 3.71 13.40 12.53
CA GLU A 79 2.67 13.23 13.56
C GLU A 79 1.55 12.27 13.11
N ASP A 80 1.46 11.99 11.80
CA ASP A 80 0.48 11.11 11.18
C ASP A 80 1.00 9.72 10.85
N ILE A 81 2.32 9.55 10.80
CA ILE A 81 2.95 8.25 10.58
C ILE A 81 2.85 7.46 11.87
N ARG A 82 2.16 6.32 11.81
CA ARG A 82 1.98 5.38 12.92
C ARG A 82 2.13 3.95 12.37
N TYR A 83 2.48 3.02 13.27
CA TYR A 83 2.71 1.59 13.04
C TYR A 83 4.03 1.28 12.33
#